data_AF-A0A0W0YCD9-F1
#
_entry.id   AF-A0A0W0YCD9-F1
#
_cell.length_a   1.000
_cell.length_b   1.000
_cell.length_c   1.000
_cell.angle_alpha   90.00
_cell.angle_beta   90.00
_cell.angle_gamma   90.00
#
_symmetry.space_group_name_H-M   'P 1'
#
loop_
_entity.id
_entity.type
_entity.pdbx_description
1 polymer ?
#
loop_
_entity_poly.entity_id
_entity_poly.type
_entity_poly.pdbx_seq_one_letter_code
_entity_poly.pdbx_strand_id
1 'polypeptide(L)'
;MSLSTLNINHLLEQITDRYIAVSDYATLRNSCIQLSPVSAVTTEIQKELSQLLAQDKQNTATQLTVDACKKQIQHDLKEKEVDHQESQTDLELVAQLEHELLSTQVQKRLIGNELNEIEEDILRHESYIKEISRQIALTPHSESTQHTHTHPESTQHTHTHPEPTQHTHTHPEPTQHTHTHPEPTQHTHTHPESTQHTHTHPEPTQHTHTHPEPTQHTHPNMTDQRPNTAQSPSDTGHHHAHERESLEFQKNTLSQKLKQLEGTLRNKRMLAQEQQRRIEGITTRLTTEFPEKQKQRNDRAKARTMREQARIYDEATENQLSIKNYRALQQSIIDSHEKLHKMQHQLMQNATEMSYKTFLIRLPYLLQSLTLKYQEKEALRQIISAMENYLLTQAEKYKQISIRHSVYRDKETHVQDLNQKESRVAQLKKANPQLHAQNQALEIENKQLKHTIEERGTYRDYLLKIGLFSLLCSGIAVGGGFLGMYMMPMVLISLCFAPAAVISFITVGIFLATLAYTLKNNSDSNALEHNKITMQQNITAISKQSGEIISLEQEIIPSIKEKISEAEKSFNLLDKKINNLQQQEDSLLHQAKQIVVTEARNIPFFGGETIIQSTVKPTAPQLEHTPRNTLSC
;
A
#
# COMPACT_ATOMS: atom_id res chain seq x y z
N MET A 1 19.70 21.72 -36.31
CA MET A 1 20.21 21.27 -34.99
C MET A 1 19.10 21.47 -33.98
N SER A 2 19.03 20.66 -32.94
CA SER A 2 18.06 20.78 -31.83
C SER A 2 18.80 21.03 -30.52
N LEU A 3 18.11 21.50 -29.48
CA LEU A 3 18.66 21.58 -28.11
C LEU A 3 19.20 20.22 -27.64
N SER A 4 18.52 19.13 -28.00
CA SER A 4 18.91 17.75 -27.66
C SER A 4 20.14 17.22 -28.42
N THR A 5 20.59 17.92 -29.46
CA THR A 5 21.78 17.56 -30.25
C THR A 5 22.88 18.63 -30.20
N LEU A 6 22.68 19.70 -29.43
CA LEU A 6 23.59 20.82 -29.33
C LEU A 6 24.79 20.50 -28.42
N ASN A 7 26.00 20.52 -28.99
CA ASN A 7 27.23 20.61 -28.21
C ASN A 7 27.42 22.05 -27.72
N ILE A 8 26.93 22.35 -26.52
CA ILE A 8 26.97 23.69 -25.92
C ILE A 8 28.39 24.22 -25.72
N ASN A 9 29.38 23.35 -25.47
CA ASN A 9 30.77 23.76 -25.33
C ASN A 9 31.31 24.29 -26.66
N HIS A 10 30.98 23.63 -27.77
CA HIS A 10 31.40 24.09 -29.10
C HIS A 10 30.71 25.39 -29.53
N LEU A 11 29.42 25.56 -29.21
CA LEU A 11 28.71 26.83 -29.43
C LEU A 11 29.32 27.97 -28.58
N LEU A 12 29.65 27.68 -27.32
CA LEU A 12 30.35 28.62 -26.43
C LEU A 12 31.71 29.02 -27.00
N GLU A 13 32.53 28.08 -27.49
CA GLU A 13 33.79 28.40 -28.17
C GLU A 13 33.58 29.31 -29.39
N GLN A 14 32.66 28.95 -30.30
CA GLN A 14 32.39 29.75 -31.51
C GLN A 14 31.94 31.19 -31.20
N ILE A 15 31.09 31.38 -30.18
CA ILE A 15 30.63 32.71 -29.77
C ILE A 15 31.73 33.47 -29.01
N THR A 16 32.54 32.77 -28.23
CA THR A 16 33.73 33.33 -27.56
C THR A 16 34.75 33.84 -28.58
N ASP A 17 35.04 33.06 -29.63
CA ASP A 17 35.92 33.46 -30.73
C ASP A 17 35.37 34.67 -31.48
N ARG A 18 34.06 34.67 -31.82
CA ARG A 18 33.37 35.82 -32.43
C ARG A 18 33.51 37.09 -31.59
N TYR A 19 33.30 36.97 -30.27
CA TYR A 19 33.43 38.08 -29.33
C TYR A 19 34.86 38.61 -29.24
N ILE A 20 35.86 37.72 -29.14
CA ILE A 20 37.28 38.08 -29.08
C ILE A 20 37.70 38.81 -30.36
N ALA A 21 37.29 38.32 -31.53
CA ALA A 21 37.67 38.87 -32.84
C ALA A 21 37.19 40.31 -33.09
N VAL A 22 36.13 40.77 -32.42
CA VAL A 22 35.57 42.13 -32.58
C VAL A 22 35.83 43.06 -31.39
N SER A 23 36.48 42.58 -30.33
CA SER A 23 36.70 43.34 -29.10
C SER A 23 38.00 44.16 -29.14
N ASP A 24 37.96 45.36 -28.56
CA ASP A 24 39.15 46.20 -28.37
C ASP A 24 39.95 45.81 -27.12
N TYR A 25 41.12 46.44 -26.93
CA TYR A 25 41.97 46.19 -25.77
C TYR A 25 41.24 46.42 -24.44
N ALA A 26 40.44 47.48 -24.32
CA ALA A 26 39.73 47.80 -23.08
C ALA A 26 38.66 46.76 -22.74
N THR A 27 37.89 46.32 -23.73
CA THR A 27 36.86 45.28 -23.60
C THR A 27 37.48 43.94 -23.20
N LEU A 28 38.55 43.51 -23.88
CA LEU A 28 39.26 42.27 -23.57
C LEU A 28 39.89 42.31 -22.17
N ARG A 29 40.58 43.43 -21.84
CA ARG A 29 41.20 43.64 -20.52
C ARG A 29 40.19 43.52 -19.40
N ASN A 30 39.05 44.22 -19.53
CA ASN A 30 38.00 44.22 -18.51
C ASN A 30 37.40 42.83 -18.33
N SER A 31 37.11 42.13 -19.44
CA SER A 31 36.64 40.73 -19.41
C SER A 31 37.61 39.78 -18.71
N CYS A 32 38.93 39.99 -18.82
CA CYS A 32 39.93 39.19 -18.09
C CYS A 32 39.93 39.46 -16.58
N ILE A 33 39.67 40.68 -16.10
CA ILE A 33 39.84 41.03 -14.67
C ILE A 33 38.53 41.06 -13.86
N GLN A 34 37.39 40.88 -14.51
CA GLN A 34 36.06 40.95 -13.90
C GLN A 34 35.67 39.67 -13.12
N LEU A 35 36.34 38.53 -13.35
CA LEU A 35 36.07 37.24 -12.69
C LEU A 35 34.61 36.77 -12.80
N SER A 36 33.92 37.11 -13.89
CA SER A 36 32.52 36.77 -14.15
C SER A 36 32.34 36.13 -15.53
N PRO A 37 31.22 35.42 -15.78
CA PRO A 37 30.80 35.06 -17.14
C PRO A 37 30.83 36.28 -18.05
N VAL A 38 31.25 36.09 -19.30
CA VAL A 38 31.39 37.18 -20.27
C VAL A 38 29.99 37.52 -20.80
N SER A 39 29.44 38.64 -20.34
CA SER A 39 28.03 39.00 -20.54
C SER A 39 27.60 38.91 -22.01
N ALA A 40 28.33 39.54 -22.92
CA ALA A 40 28.05 39.50 -24.37
C ALA A 40 28.00 38.07 -24.94
N VAL A 41 28.92 37.20 -24.52
CA VAL A 41 28.95 35.78 -24.93
C VAL A 41 27.72 35.04 -24.39
N THR A 42 27.39 35.22 -23.10
CA THR A 42 26.21 34.59 -22.49
C THR A 42 24.89 35.10 -23.08
N THR A 43 24.79 36.38 -23.45
CA THR A 43 23.60 36.96 -24.09
C THR A 43 23.38 36.38 -25.49
N GLU A 44 24.44 36.25 -26.30
CA GLU A 44 24.32 35.66 -27.64
C GLU A 44 24.00 34.15 -27.54
N ILE A 45 24.59 33.42 -26.59
CA ILE A 45 24.22 32.01 -26.31
C ILE A 45 22.74 31.91 -25.90
N GLN A 46 22.26 32.75 -25.00
CA GLN A 46 20.85 32.75 -24.59
C GLN A 46 19.91 33.00 -25.77
N LYS A 47 20.29 33.89 -26.69
CA LYS A 47 19.54 34.17 -27.93
C LYS A 47 19.51 32.96 -28.87
N GLU A 48 20.65 32.34 -29.16
CA GLU A 48 20.75 31.13 -30.00
C GLU A 48 19.95 29.97 -29.38
N LEU A 49 20.08 29.73 -28.06
CA LEU A 49 19.29 28.74 -27.32
C LEU A 49 17.78 29.04 -27.33
N SER A 50 17.39 30.32 -27.33
CA SER A 50 15.97 30.70 -27.40
C SER A 50 15.36 30.51 -28.79
N GLN A 51 16.15 30.71 -29.85
CA GLN A 51 15.74 30.40 -31.23
C GLN A 51 15.59 28.88 -31.43
N LEU A 52 16.57 28.10 -30.97
CA LEU A 52 16.48 26.63 -30.98
C LEU A 52 15.30 26.11 -30.17
N LEU A 53 15.03 26.70 -28.99
CA LEU A 53 13.85 26.37 -28.19
C LEU A 53 12.55 26.63 -28.95
N ALA A 54 12.41 27.77 -29.62
CA ALA A 54 11.21 28.09 -30.40
C ALA A 54 10.99 27.08 -31.54
N GLN A 55 12.05 26.73 -32.26
CA GLN A 55 12.00 25.75 -33.35
C GLN A 55 11.66 24.35 -32.84
N ASP A 56 12.31 23.87 -31.77
CA ASP A 56 12.04 22.54 -31.19
C ASP A 56 10.62 22.46 -30.60
N LYS A 57 10.12 23.54 -30.00
CA LYS A 57 8.73 23.64 -29.53
C LYS A 57 7.72 23.51 -30.67
N GLN A 58 7.96 24.20 -31.80
CA GLN A 58 7.12 24.10 -32.99
C GLN A 58 7.17 22.70 -33.59
N ASN A 59 8.38 22.19 -33.86
CA ASN A 59 8.61 20.85 -34.42
C ASN A 59 7.91 19.76 -33.57
N THR A 60 8.06 19.82 -32.25
CA THR A 60 7.48 18.81 -31.35
C THR A 60 5.96 18.93 -31.24
N ALA A 61 5.41 20.14 -31.25
CA ALA A 61 3.95 20.34 -31.28
C ALA A 61 3.32 19.82 -32.60
N THR A 62 3.99 20.06 -33.74
CA THR A 62 3.58 19.50 -35.04
C THR A 62 3.63 17.97 -35.02
N GLN A 63 4.74 17.37 -34.55
CA GLN A 63 4.89 15.91 -34.50
C GLN A 63 3.84 15.25 -33.57
N LEU A 64 3.65 15.79 -32.37
CA LEU A 64 2.63 15.30 -31.43
C LEU A 64 1.22 15.40 -32.01
N THR A 65 0.92 16.48 -32.76
CA THR A 65 -0.36 16.66 -33.46
C THR A 65 -0.57 15.60 -34.53
N VAL A 66 0.44 15.37 -35.40
CA VAL A 66 0.38 14.33 -36.43
C VAL A 66 0.19 12.94 -35.83
N ASP A 67 0.92 12.60 -34.76
CA ASP A 67 0.77 11.33 -34.06
C ASP A 67 -0.59 11.18 -33.35
N ALA A 68 -1.16 12.28 -32.83
CA ALA A 68 -2.51 12.28 -32.24
C ALA A 68 -3.60 12.07 -33.30
N CYS A 69 -3.54 12.78 -34.43
CA CYS A 69 -4.47 12.57 -35.55
C CYS A 69 -4.36 11.14 -36.11
N LYS A 70 -3.15 10.61 -36.28
CA LYS A 70 -2.92 9.22 -36.70
C LYS A 70 -3.53 8.21 -35.73
N LYS A 71 -3.38 8.41 -34.41
CA LYS A 71 -4.01 7.57 -33.38
C LYS A 71 -5.53 7.69 -33.38
N GLN A 72 -6.10 8.88 -33.62
CA GLN A 72 -7.55 9.05 -33.74
C GLN A 72 -8.11 8.33 -34.97
N ILE A 73 -7.43 8.39 -36.13
CA ILE A 73 -7.83 7.65 -37.33
C ILE A 73 -7.82 6.12 -37.04
N GLN A 74 -6.78 5.61 -36.39
CA GLN A 74 -6.71 4.20 -35.99
C GLN A 74 -7.82 3.81 -35.00
N HIS A 75 -8.14 4.68 -34.03
CA HIS A 75 -9.27 4.49 -33.12
C HIS A 75 -10.60 4.45 -33.86
N ASP A 76 -10.85 5.42 -34.75
CA ASP A 76 -12.11 5.55 -35.50
C ASP A 76 -12.34 4.37 -36.46
N LEU A 77 -11.28 3.86 -37.07
CA LEU A 77 -11.32 2.62 -37.86
C LEU A 77 -11.65 1.40 -37.01
N LYS A 78 -11.06 1.25 -35.81
CA LYS A 78 -11.37 0.13 -34.93
C LYS A 78 -12.76 0.23 -34.30
N GLU A 79 -13.21 1.43 -33.97
CA GLU A 79 -14.57 1.71 -33.48
C GLU A 79 -15.61 1.37 -34.57
N LYS A 80 -15.35 1.72 -35.84
CA LYS A 80 -16.20 1.32 -36.98
C LYS A 80 -16.28 -0.20 -37.16
N GLU A 81 -15.17 -0.92 -36.98
CA GLU A 81 -15.14 -2.39 -37.05
C GLU A 81 -15.95 -3.03 -35.90
N VAL A 82 -15.80 -2.50 -34.68
CA VAL A 82 -16.59 -2.97 -33.52
C VAL A 82 -18.08 -2.68 -33.71
N ASP A 83 -18.46 -1.49 -34.19
CA ASP A 83 -19.86 -1.15 -34.50
C ASP A 83 -20.46 -2.08 -35.56
N HIS A 84 -19.66 -2.55 -36.52
CA HIS A 84 -20.11 -3.50 -37.55
C HIS A 84 -20.37 -4.89 -36.97
N GLN A 85 -19.43 -5.40 -36.16
CA GLN A 85 -19.56 -6.69 -35.47
C GLN A 85 -20.73 -6.67 -34.48
N GLU A 86 -20.87 -5.60 -33.67
CA GLU A 86 -21.99 -5.39 -32.76
C GLU A 86 -23.34 -5.40 -33.52
N SER A 87 -23.39 -4.76 -34.69
CA SER A 87 -24.59 -4.74 -35.53
C SER A 87 -24.92 -6.08 -36.19
N GLN A 88 -23.93 -6.96 -36.43
CA GLN A 88 -24.17 -8.32 -36.94
C GLN A 88 -24.71 -9.22 -35.82
N THR A 89 -24.05 -9.24 -34.65
CA THR A 89 -24.50 -10.02 -33.50
C THR A 89 -25.87 -9.58 -33.00
N ASP A 90 -26.17 -8.27 -32.99
CA ASP A 90 -27.52 -7.77 -32.68
C ASP A 90 -28.57 -8.26 -33.69
N LEU A 91 -28.25 -8.29 -34.99
CA LEU A 91 -29.19 -8.73 -36.04
C LEU A 91 -29.54 -10.22 -35.90
N GLU A 92 -28.54 -11.07 -35.67
CA GLU A 92 -28.73 -12.51 -35.41
C GLU A 92 -29.57 -12.73 -34.14
N LEU A 93 -29.29 -11.98 -33.07
CA LEU A 93 -29.99 -12.11 -31.80
C LEU A 93 -31.42 -11.56 -31.84
N VAL A 94 -31.68 -10.51 -32.62
CA VAL A 94 -33.04 -10.02 -32.91
C VAL A 94 -33.86 -11.11 -33.61
N ALA A 95 -33.34 -11.73 -34.68
CA ALA A 95 -34.05 -12.78 -35.39
C ALA A 95 -34.35 -14.02 -34.51
N GLN A 96 -33.41 -14.39 -33.62
CA GLN A 96 -33.65 -15.44 -32.61
C GLN A 96 -34.77 -15.06 -31.64
N LEU A 97 -34.76 -13.83 -31.13
CA LEU A 97 -35.74 -13.33 -30.16
C LEU A 97 -37.13 -13.12 -30.79
N GLU A 98 -37.23 -12.71 -32.05
CA GLU A 98 -38.51 -12.64 -32.78
C GLU A 98 -39.15 -14.02 -32.95
N HIS A 99 -38.35 -15.04 -33.29
CA HIS A 99 -38.81 -16.43 -33.37
C HIS A 99 -39.21 -16.98 -31.99
N GLU A 100 -38.43 -16.68 -30.94
CA GLU A 100 -38.75 -17.05 -29.56
C GLU A 100 -40.06 -16.39 -29.07
N LEU A 101 -40.26 -15.10 -29.39
CA LEU A 101 -41.45 -14.34 -29.06
C LEU A 101 -42.69 -14.95 -29.70
N LEU A 102 -42.64 -15.26 -31.00
CA LEU A 102 -43.75 -15.91 -31.72
C LEU A 102 -44.09 -17.28 -31.13
N SER A 103 -43.08 -18.12 -30.87
CA SER A 103 -43.24 -19.44 -30.26
C SER A 103 -43.86 -19.35 -28.86
N THR A 104 -43.38 -18.42 -28.03
CA THR A 104 -43.89 -18.19 -26.67
C THR A 104 -45.32 -17.64 -26.68
N GLN A 105 -45.66 -16.76 -27.62
CA GLN A 105 -47.05 -16.28 -27.81
C GLN A 105 -48.01 -17.42 -28.20
N VAL A 106 -47.58 -18.35 -29.07
CA VAL A 106 -48.36 -19.55 -29.41
C VAL A 106 -48.53 -20.47 -28.20
N GLN A 107 -47.46 -20.72 -27.43
CA GLN A 107 -47.53 -21.51 -26.19
C GLN A 107 -48.48 -20.88 -25.16
N LYS A 108 -48.40 -19.56 -24.94
CA LYS A 108 -49.32 -18.84 -24.03
C LYS A 108 -50.78 -18.95 -24.50
N ARG A 109 -51.05 -18.87 -25.81
CA ARG A 109 -52.40 -19.06 -26.36
C ARG A 109 -52.93 -20.47 -26.11
N LEU A 110 -52.10 -21.51 -26.29
CA LEU A 110 -52.47 -22.88 -26.01
C LEU A 110 -52.83 -23.07 -24.52
N ILE A 111 -52.00 -22.55 -23.61
CA ILE A 111 -52.27 -22.58 -22.16
C ILE A 111 -53.55 -21.81 -21.82
N GLY A 112 -53.85 -20.70 -22.51
CA GLY A 112 -55.11 -19.97 -22.38
C GLY A 112 -56.34 -20.81 -22.75
N ASN A 113 -56.25 -21.63 -23.80
CA ASN A 113 -57.33 -22.55 -24.18
C ASN A 113 -57.52 -23.66 -23.13
N GLU A 114 -56.42 -24.29 -22.68
CA GLU A 114 -56.45 -25.31 -21.61
C GLU A 114 -57.02 -24.75 -20.29
N LEU A 115 -56.73 -23.48 -19.97
CA LEU A 115 -57.29 -22.81 -18.80
C LEU A 115 -58.81 -22.65 -18.89
N ASN A 116 -59.33 -22.22 -20.03
CA ASN A 116 -60.78 -22.10 -20.23
C ASN A 116 -61.47 -23.46 -20.10
N GLU A 117 -60.89 -24.52 -20.68
CA GLU A 117 -61.41 -25.89 -20.59
C GLU A 117 -61.47 -26.37 -19.13
N ILE A 118 -60.40 -26.16 -18.34
CA ILE A 118 -60.37 -26.50 -16.90
C ILE A 118 -61.39 -25.67 -16.11
N GLU A 119 -61.60 -24.40 -16.44
CA GLU A 119 -62.58 -23.53 -15.76
C GLU A 119 -64.04 -23.93 -16.07
N GLU A 120 -64.35 -24.31 -17.31
CA GLU A 120 -65.66 -24.90 -17.66
C GLU A 120 -65.88 -26.25 -16.95
N ASP A 121 -64.86 -27.10 -16.85
CA ASP A 121 -64.97 -28.41 -16.20
C ASP A 121 -65.13 -28.27 -14.68
N ILE A 122 -64.50 -27.27 -14.06
CA ILE A 122 -64.71 -26.90 -12.65
C ILE A 122 -66.16 -26.47 -12.41
N LEU A 123 -66.69 -25.53 -13.21
CA LEU A 123 -68.08 -25.05 -13.09
C LEU A 123 -69.10 -26.19 -13.29
N ARG A 124 -68.80 -27.12 -14.21
CA ARG A 124 -69.58 -28.35 -14.42
C ARG A 124 -69.58 -29.25 -13.19
N HIS A 125 -68.41 -29.50 -12.59
CA HIS A 125 -68.29 -30.33 -11.39
C HIS A 125 -68.96 -29.69 -10.16
N GLU A 126 -68.81 -28.36 -9.95
CA GLU A 126 -69.52 -27.61 -8.91
C GLU A 126 -71.04 -27.72 -9.06
N SER A 127 -71.55 -27.57 -10.29
CA SER A 127 -72.98 -27.71 -10.60
C SER A 127 -73.51 -29.11 -10.26
N TYR A 128 -72.78 -30.17 -10.64
CA TYR A 128 -73.15 -31.54 -10.27
C TYR A 128 -73.09 -31.79 -8.75
N ILE A 129 -72.07 -31.29 -8.04
CA ILE A 129 -71.97 -31.39 -6.58
C ILE A 129 -73.15 -30.69 -5.90
N LYS A 130 -73.54 -29.51 -6.40
CA LYS A 130 -74.68 -28.74 -5.90
C LYS A 130 -76.02 -29.45 -6.12
N GLU A 131 -76.22 -30.04 -7.30
CA GLU A 131 -77.42 -30.80 -7.62
C GLU A 131 -77.53 -32.12 -6.83
N ILE A 132 -76.43 -32.87 -6.70
CA ILE A 132 -76.38 -34.07 -5.84
C ILE A 132 -76.64 -33.68 -4.37
N SER A 133 -76.08 -32.56 -3.89
CA SER A 133 -76.37 -32.05 -2.54
C SER A 133 -77.85 -31.66 -2.37
N ARG A 134 -78.52 -31.15 -3.42
CA ARG A 134 -79.97 -30.90 -3.42
C ARG A 134 -80.78 -32.20 -3.31
N GLN A 135 -80.38 -33.26 -4.00
CA GLN A 135 -81.03 -34.58 -3.92
C GLN A 135 -80.83 -35.24 -2.55
N ILE A 136 -79.66 -35.09 -1.94
CA ILE A 136 -79.37 -35.52 -0.55
C ILE A 136 -80.17 -34.69 0.48
N ALA A 137 -80.50 -33.43 0.18
CA ALA A 137 -81.36 -32.60 1.03
C ALA A 137 -82.87 -32.91 0.87
N LEU A 138 -83.29 -33.42 -0.30
CA LEU A 138 -84.70 -33.73 -0.60
C LEU A 138 -85.10 -35.18 -0.31
N THR A 139 -84.14 -36.11 -0.20
CA THR A 139 -84.43 -37.47 0.28
C THR A 139 -84.76 -37.42 1.79
N PRO A 140 -85.96 -37.85 2.22
CA PRO A 140 -86.44 -37.62 3.57
C PRO A 140 -85.64 -38.40 4.61
N HIS A 141 -85.40 -37.77 5.77
CA HIS A 141 -84.67 -38.36 6.87
C HIS A 141 -85.61 -39.18 7.76
N SER A 142 -85.36 -40.48 7.89
CA SER A 142 -85.84 -41.29 9.02
C SER A 142 -84.72 -41.39 10.05
N GLU A 143 -84.87 -40.72 11.19
CA GLU A 143 -83.94 -40.90 12.32
C GLU A 143 -84.10 -42.29 12.94
N SER A 144 -82.98 -42.99 13.08
CA SER A 144 -82.77 -43.95 14.16
C SER A 144 -81.29 -43.92 14.54
N THR A 145 -81.01 -43.43 15.74
CA THR A 145 -79.65 -43.17 16.25
C THR A 145 -78.98 -44.45 16.76
N GLN A 146 -77.66 -44.38 16.96
CA GLN A 146 -76.75 -45.22 17.78
C GLN A 146 -75.61 -45.87 16.97
N HIS A 147 -74.33 -45.79 17.37
CA HIS A 147 -73.68 -44.86 18.31
C HIS A 147 -72.15 -44.81 18.03
N THR A 148 -71.55 -43.64 18.27
CA THR A 148 -70.13 -43.40 18.65
C THR A 148 -68.98 -44.09 17.88
N HIS A 149 -68.06 -43.27 17.38
CA HIS A 149 -66.74 -43.16 18.04
C HIS A 149 -66.22 -41.72 18.00
N THR A 150 -65.76 -41.21 19.14
CA THR A 150 -65.12 -39.90 19.29
C THR A 150 -63.63 -40.04 19.50
N HIS A 151 -62.82 -39.26 18.79
CA HIS A 151 -61.47 -38.84 19.20
C HIS A 151 -61.16 -37.48 18.51
N PRO A 152 -60.17 -36.70 18.99
CA PRO A 152 -60.43 -35.29 19.29
C PRO A 152 -59.94 -34.30 18.21
N GLU A 153 -60.03 -33.03 18.56
CA GLU A 153 -59.55 -31.87 17.80
C GLU A 153 -58.13 -32.05 17.23
N SER A 154 -57.94 -31.50 16.03
CA SER A 154 -56.67 -30.88 15.67
C SER A 154 -56.95 -29.41 15.34
N THR A 155 -56.86 -28.57 16.37
CA THR A 155 -56.81 -27.11 16.21
C THR A 155 -55.48 -26.71 15.59
N GLN A 156 -55.48 -26.41 14.29
CA GLN A 156 -54.45 -25.55 13.71
C GLN A 156 -55.00 -24.13 13.60
N HIS A 157 -54.74 -23.35 14.66
CA HIS A 157 -54.90 -21.91 14.64
C HIS A 157 -54.01 -21.27 13.58
N THR A 158 -54.53 -20.23 12.92
CA THR A 158 -53.79 -19.12 12.30
C THR A 158 -52.88 -19.47 11.09
N HIS A 159 -52.62 -18.55 10.17
CA HIS A 159 -52.86 -17.11 10.21
C HIS A 159 -53.81 -16.63 9.11
N THR A 160 -54.91 -15.99 9.51
CA THR A 160 -55.30 -14.73 8.88
C THR A 160 -54.19 -13.71 9.13
N HIS A 161 -53.58 -13.19 8.07
CA HIS A 161 -53.04 -11.84 8.11
C HIS A 161 -54.12 -10.92 7.51
N PRO A 162 -54.51 -9.81 8.19
CA PRO A 162 -55.48 -8.87 7.63
C PRO A 162 -54.96 -8.17 6.38
N GLU A 163 -55.87 -7.59 5.61
CA GLU A 163 -55.53 -6.56 4.62
C GLU A 163 -54.84 -5.35 5.28
N PRO A 164 -54.04 -4.61 4.51
CA PRO A 164 -54.03 -3.15 4.56
C PRO A 164 -54.90 -2.59 3.43
N THR A 165 -56.18 -2.33 3.71
CA THR A 165 -57.05 -1.58 2.81
C THR A 165 -56.70 -0.09 2.86
N GLN A 166 -56.60 0.56 1.68
CA GLN A 166 -56.41 2.03 1.53
C GLN A 166 -55.02 2.54 2.02
N HIS A 167 -54.44 3.66 1.54
CA HIS A 167 -54.96 4.80 0.78
C HIS A 167 -53.99 5.27 -0.32
N THR A 168 -54.52 5.94 -1.35
CA THR A 168 -53.75 6.82 -2.23
C THR A 168 -53.46 8.15 -1.52
N HIS A 169 -52.18 8.44 -1.25
CA HIS A 169 -51.74 9.77 -0.85
C HIS A 169 -51.20 10.55 -2.06
N THR A 170 -51.94 11.57 -2.48
CA THR A 170 -51.43 12.63 -3.35
C THR A 170 -50.80 13.72 -2.49
N HIS A 171 -49.56 14.13 -2.79
CA HIS A 171 -48.98 15.39 -2.30
C HIS A 171 -48.20 16.05 -3.46
N PRO A 172 -48.24 17.39 -3.58
CA PRO A 172 -47.66 18.09 -4.72
C PRO A 172 -46.15 18.35 -4.57
N GLU A 173 -45.50 18.76 -5.66
CA GLU A 173 -44.18 19.41 -5.62
C GLU A 173 -44.21 20.68 -4.75
N PRO A 174 -43.04 21.17 -4.29
CA PRO A 174 -42.48 22.28 -5.06
C PRO A 174 -40.93 22.38 -5.13
N THR A 175 -40.46 22.88 -6.29
CA THR A 175 -39.27 23.75 -6.46
C THR A 175 -37.84 23.19 -6.35
N GLN A 176 -36.92 23.94 -6.99
CA GLN A 176 -35.53 23.57 -7.30
C GLN A 176 -34.52 24.17 -6.29
N HIS A 177 -33.38 23.49 -6.08
CA HIS A 177 -32.10 24.15 -5.79
C HIS A 177 -30.91 23.31 -6.30
N THR A 178 -29.81 23.97 -6.65
CA THR A 178 -28.54 23.38 -7.13
C THR A 178 -27.45 23.40 -6.05
N HIS A 179 -26.53 22.43 -6.02
CA HIS A 179 -25.07 22.64 -6.20
C HIS A 179 -24.15 21.43 -5.88
N THR A 180 -23.22 21.16 -6.81
CA THR A 180 -21.85 20.56 -6.65
C THR A 180 -21.59 19.17 -6.05
N HIS A 181 -20.73 18.41 -6.76
CA HIS A 181 -20.00 17.20 -6.34
C HIS A 181 -18.93 17.46 -5.26
N PRO A 182 -18.46 16.41 -4.57
CA PRO A 182 -17.16 15.84 -4.93
C PRO A 182 -17.12 14.30 -5.08
N GLU A 183 -16.20 13.81 -5.91
CA GLU A 183 -15.53 12.48 -5.82
C GLU A 183 -14.17 12.69 -5.09
N PRO A 184 -13.48 11.67 -4.52
CA PRO A 184 -13.15 10.34 -5.08
C PRO A 184 -13.40 9.18 -4.06
N THR A 185 -13.01 7.90 -4.20
CA THR A 185 -11.79 7.24 -4.72
C THR A 185 -12.00 5.78 -5.19
N GLN A 186 -11.10 5.31 -6.06
CA GLN A 186 -11.04 3.92 -6.55
C GLN A 186 -10.33 2.97 -5.58
N HIS A 187 -10.79 1.70 -5.51
CA HIS A 187 -9.92 0.56 -5.19
C HIS A 187 -10.33 -0.68 -5.99
N THR A 188 -9.46 -1.13 -6.89
CA THR A 188 -9.57 -2.43 -7.59
C THR A 188 -8.91 -3.53 -6.78
N HIS A 189 -9.59 -4.65 -6.58
CA HIS A 189 -8.96 -5.92 -6.18
C HIS A 189 -9.36 -7.04 -7.15
N THR A 190 -8.36 -7.56 -7.87
CA THR A 190 -8.48 -8.74 -8.74
C THR A 190 -8.22 -9.99 -7.92
N HIS A 191 -9.05 -11.02 -8.08
CA HIS A 191 -8.75 -12.39 -7.65
C HIS A 191 -9.12 -13.37 -8.78
N PRO A 192 -8.30 -14.41 -9.03
CA PRO A 192 -8.56 -15.39 -10.08
C PRO A 192 -9.53 -16.50 -9.63
N GLU A 193 -10.24 -17.03 -10.63
CA GLU A 193 -10.89 -18.35 -10.74
C GLU A 193 -11.36 -19.11 -9.48
N SER A 194 -12.65 -19.46 -9.51
CA SER A 194 -13.11 -20.77 -9.03
C SER A 194 -14.01 -21.41 -10.10
N THR A 195 -13.51 -22.45 -10.77
CA THR A 195 -14.31 -23.25 -11.71
C THR A 195 -15.30 -24.14 -10.95
N GLN A 196 -16.57 -24.11 -11.35
CA GLN A 196 -17.53 -25.17 -11.01
C GLN A 196 -18.07 -25.79 -12.29
N HIS A 197 -17.59 -27.01 -12.58
CA HIS A 197 -18.24 -27.88 -13.56
C HIS A 197 -19.46 -28.53 -12.92
N THR A 198 -20.61 -28.49 -13.60
CA THR A 198 -21.70 -29.43 -13.40
C THR A 198 -21.97 -30.13 -14.74
N HIS A 199 -21.94 -31.47 -14.71
CA HIS A 199 -22.04 -32.29 -15.92
C HIS A 199 -23.49 -32.46 -16.35
N THR A 200 -23.77 -32.25 -17.64
CA THR A 200 -25.01 -32.67 -18.27
C THR A 200 -25.01 -34.20 -18.41
N HIS A 201 -25.82 -34.89 -17.61
CA HIS A 201 -26.04 -36.34 -17.75
C HIS A 201 -27.35 -36.60 -18.49
N PRO A 202 -27.36 -37.43 -19.56
CA PRO A 202 -28.59 -37.84 -20.24
C PRO A 202 -29.21 -39.08 -19.57
N GLU A 203 -30.55 -39.11 -19.48
CA GLU A 203 -31.42 -40.20 -19.02
C GLU A 203 -32.81 -39.99 -19.72
N PRO A 204 -33.68 -41.00 -19.87
CA PRO A 204 -33.97 -41.47 -21.23
C PRO A 204 -35.38 -41.20 -21.77
N THR A 205 -35.54 -41.47 -23.07
CA THR A 205 -36.83 -41.52 -23.77
C THR A 205 -37.79 -42.55 -23.17
N GLN A 206 -39.01 -42.13 -22.83
CA GLN A 206 -40.16 -43.02 -22.69
C GLN A 206 -41.01 -42.98 -23.95
N HIS A 207 -41.17 -44.12 -24.63
CA HIS A 207 -42.18 -44.28 -25.67
C HIS A 207 -43.52 -44.66 -25.04
N THR A 208 -44.57 -43.87 -25.31
CA THR A 208 -45.96 -44.28 -25.06
C THR A 208 -46.61 -44.60 -26.41
N HIS A 209 -46.84 -45.89 -26.68
CA HIS A 209 -47.70 -46.29 -27.79
C HIS A 209 -49.16 -46.03 -27.40
N THR A 210 -49.92 -45.33 -28.26
CA THR A 210 -51.37 -45.21 -28.10
C THR A 210 -52.03 -46.04 -29.19
N HIS A 211 -52.77 -47.08 -28.80
CA HIS A 211 -53.64 -47.82 -29.70
C HIS A 211 -54.81 -46.93 -30.15
N PRO A 212 -55.17 -46.90 -31.44
CA PRO A 212 -56.48 -46.43 -31.87
C PRO A 212 -57.50 -47.57 -31.69
N GLU A 213 -58.28 -47.53 -30.61
CA GLU A 213 -59.55 -48.26 -30.53
C GLU A 213 -60.70 -47.44 -31.15
N PRO A 214 -61.79 -48.09 -31.60
CA PRO A 214 -62.31 -47.79 -32.93
C PRO A 214 -63.30 -46.63 -33.00
N THR A 215 -63.22 -45.89 -34.10
CA THR A 215 -64.35 -45.07 -34.58
C THR A 215 -65.54 -45.98 -34.90
N GLN A 216 -66.61 -45.88 -34.10
CA GLN A 216 -67.90 -46.45 -34.48
C GLN A 216 -68.42 -45.70 -35.71
N HIS A 217 -68.41 -46.37 -36.87
CA HIS A 217 -68.90 -45.80 -38.11
C HIS A 217 -70.43 -45.70 -38.09
N THR A 218 -70.97 -44.52 -37.82
CA THR A 218 -72.37 -44.20 -38.07
C THR A 218 -72.59 -44.11 -39.59
N HIS A 219 -72.87 -45.24 -40.24
CA HIS A 219 -73.12 -45.29 -41.68
C HIS A 219 -74.39 -44.49 -42.06
N PRO A 220 -74.32 -43.48 -42.95
CA PRO A 220 -75.48 -43.06 -43.71
C PRO A 220 -75.66 -44.04 -44.87
N ASN A 221 -76.75 -44.82 -44.87
CA ASN A 221 -77.08 -45.69 -46.00
C ASN A 221 -78.61 -45.76 -46.20
N MET A 222 -79.01 -46.12 -47.43
CA MET A 222 -80.36 -46.41 -47.88
C MET A 222 -81.35 -45.22 -47.96
N THR A 223 -81.30 -44.57 -49.13
CA THR A 223 -82.43 -44.43 -50.09
C THR A 223 -83.84 -44.07 -49.60
N ASP A 224 -84.41 -43.07 -50.28
CA ASP A 224 -85.86 -42.87 -50.43
C ASP A 224 -86.61 -44.16 -50.84
N GLN A 225 -87.51 -44.65 -49.95
CA GLN A 225 -88.86 -45.15 -50.28
C GLN A 225 -89.72 -45.53 -49.03
N ARG A 226 -90.69 -44.65 -48.71
CA ARG A 226 -91.96 -44.79 -47.93
C ARG A 226 -92.57 -46.23 -47.88
N PRO A 227 -93.22 -46.75 -46.78
CA PRO A 227 -94.24 -46.11 -45.89
C PRO A 227 -94.41 -46.52 -44.36
N ASN A 228 -95.01 -45.63 -43.51
CA ASN A 228 -95.92 -45.88 -42.33
C ASN A 228 -95.46 -46.63 -41.02
N THR A 229 -96.15 -46.67 -39.83
CA THR A 229 -96.88 -45.68 -38.94
C THR A 229 -97.19 -46.22 -37.49
N ALA A 230 -97.17 -45.33 -36.46
CA ALA A 230 -97.95 -45.25 -35.18
C ALA A 230 -97.84 -46.22 -33.94
N GLN A 231 -97.35 -45.67 -32.78
CA GLN A 231 -97.72 -45.91 -31.33
C GLN A 231 -97.32 -47.23 -30.57
N SER A 232 -97.21 -47.36 -29.21
CA SER A 232 -96.99 -46.45 -28.03
C SER A 232 -96.68 -47.26 -26.69
N PRO A 233 -96.00 -46.74 -25.62
CA PRO A 233 -95.56 -47.52 -24.41
C PRO A 233 -95.84 -46.95 -22.96
N SER A 234 -95.49 -47.69 -21.89
CA SER A 234 -95.58 -47.40 -20.41
C SER A 234 -94.88 -48.53 -19.56
N ASP A 235 -94.50 -48.51 -18.25
CA ASP A 235 -94.25 -47.54 -17.13
C ASP A 235 -93.60 -48.29 -15.88
N THR A 236 -92.78 -47.68 -14.98
CA THR A 236 -92.02 -48.35 -13.86
C THR A 236 -91.43 -47.48 -12.70
N GLY A 237 -91.15 -48.05 -11.49
CA GLY A 237 -90.10 -47.59 -10.51
C GLY A 237 -90.32 -47.77 -8.97
N HIS A 238 -89.29 -48.13 -8.14
CA HIS A 238 -89.32 -48.21 -6.64
C HIS A 238 -87.93 -48.47 -5.94
N HIS A 239 -87.22 -47.50 -5.28
CA HIS A 239 -85.76 -47.69 -4.97
C HIS A 239 -85.02 -46.99 -3.75
N HIS A 240 -85.64 -46.21 -2.86
CA HIS A 240 -84.97 -45.01 -2.26
C HIS A 240 -83.86 -45.08 -1.17
N ALA A 241 -83.52 -46.21 -0.54
CA ALA A 241 -82.58 -46.18 0.61
C ALA A 241 -81.09 -46.15 0.20
N HIS A 242 -80.64 -47.13 -0.59
CA HIS A 242 -79.26 -47.20 -1.12
C HIS A 242 -78.91 -46.02 -2.05
N GLU A 243 -79.92 -45.31 -2.55
CA GLU A 243 -79.80 -44.10 -3.34
C GLU A 243 -79.00 -43.01 -2.61
N ARG A 244 -79.23 -42.82 -1.30
CA ARG A 244 -78.60 -41.76 -0.51
C ARG A 244 -77.10 -41.97 -0.29
N GLU A 245 -76.68 -43.19 0.06
CA GLU A 245 -75.25 -43.52 0.28
C GLU A 245 -74.45 -43.43 -1.03
N SER A 246 -75.05 -43.88 -2.14
CA SER A 246 -74.48 -43.74 -3.48
C SER A 246 -74.28 -42.28 -3.88
N LEU A 247 -75.25 -41.40 -3.62
CA LEU A 247 -75.15 -39.96 -3.87
C LEU A 247 -74.03 -39.30 -3.04
N GLU A 248 -73.88 -39.66 -1.77
CA GLU A 248 -72.81 -39.11 -0.91
C GLU A 248 -71.40 -39.60 -1.35
N PHE A 249 -71.27 -40.85 -1.80
CA PHE A 249 -70.03 -41.36 -2.41
C PHE A 249 -69.68 -40.64 -3.73
N GLN A 250 -70.67 -40.40 -4.59
CA GLN A 250 -70.49 -39.63 -5.83
C GLN A 250 -70.07 -38.19 -5.55
N LYS A 251 -70.72 -37.52 -4.60
CA LYS A 251 -70.40 -36.16 -4.14
C LYS A 251 -68.96 -36.06 -3.62
N ASN A 252 -68.51 -37.01 -2.79
CA ASN A 252 -67.13 -37.06 -2.29
C ASN A 252 -66.12 -37.29 -3.43
N THR A 253 -66.42 -38.19 -4.37
CA THR A 253 -65.58 -38.45 -5.54
C THR A 253 -65.45 -37.21 -6.45
N LEU A 254 -66.55 -36.52 -6.72
CA LEU A 254 -66.55 -35.26 -7.49
C LEU A 254 -65.79 -34.15 -6.75
N SER A 255 -65.92 -34.06 -5.42
CA SER A 255 -65.20 -33.07 -4.60
C SER A 255 -63.68 -33.31 -4.62
N GLN A 256 -63.23 -34.57 -4.66
CA GLN A 256 -61.82 -34.88 -4.84
C GLN A 256 -61.31 -34.50 -6.24
N LYS A 257 -62.10 -34.75 -7.30
CA LYS A 257 -61.79 -34.29 -8.66
C LYS A 257 -61.72 -32.76 -8.77
N LEU A 258 -62.66 -32.05 -8.16
CA LEU A 258 -62.68 -30.59 -8.12
C LEU A 258 -61.38 -30.04 -7.52
N LYS A 259 -60.97 -30.54 -6.35
CA LYS A 259 -59.70 -30.17 -5.70
C LYS A 259 -58.46 -30.47 -6.56
N GLN A 260 -58.50 -31.51 -7.39
CA GLN A 260 -57.44 -31.81 -8.35
C GLN A 260 -57.43 -30.80 -9.52
N LEU A 261 -58.61 -30.49 -10.10
CA LEU A 261 -58.75 -29.48 -11.15
C LEU A 261 -58.32 -28.09 -10.68
N GLU A 262 -58.69 -27.66 -9.47
CA GLU A 262 -58.20 -26.42 -8.85
C GLU A 262 -56.66 -26.38 -8.72
N GLY A 263 -56.02 -27.54 -8.52
CA GLY A 263 -54.56 -27.66 -8.47
C GLY A 263 -53.94 -27.48 -9.85
N THR A 264 -54.46 -28.18 -10.86
CA THR A 264 -54.05 -28.03 -12.27
C THR A 264 -54.27 -26.60 -12.76
N LEU A 265 -55.40 -25.98 -12.41
CA LEU A 265 -55.74 -24.60 -12.73
C LEU A 265 -54.69 -23.61 -12.19
N ARG A 266 -54.33 -23.74 -10.90
CA ARG A 266 -53.27 -22.91 -10.29
C ARG A 266 -51.93 -23.06 -11.01
N ASN A 267 -51.54 -24.30 -11.33
CA ASN A 267 -50.28 -24.57 -12.04
C ASN A 267 -50.29 -24.00 -13.47
N LYS A 268 -51.37 -24.18 -14.23
CA LYS A 268 -51.53 -23.59 -15.58
C LYS A 268 -51.58 -22.06 -15.54
N ARG A 269 -52.21 -21.44 -14.53
CA ARG A 269 -52.21 -19.98 -14.32
C ARG A 269 -50.81 -19.44 -14.05
N MET A 270 -50.02 -20.11 -13.20
CA MET A 270 -48.59 -19.75 -13.00
C MET A 270 -47.77 -19.90 -14.29
N LEU A 271 -48.00 -20.95 -15.08
CA LEU A 271 -47.31 -21.14 -16.36
C LEU A 271 -47.69 -20.06 -17.38
N ALA A 272 -48.96 -19.65 -17.43
CA ALA A 272 -49.42 -18.54 -18.28
C ALA A 272 -48.82 -17.18 -17.87
N GLN A 273 -48.63 -16.95 -16.57
CA GLN A 273 -47.91 -15.78 -16.03
C GLN A 273 -46.43 -15.83 -16.41
N GLU A 274 -45.77 -16.98 -16.33
CA GLU A 274 -44.36 -17.11 -16.71
C GLU A 274 -44.13 -16.82 -18.19
N GLN A 275 -44.95 -17.40 -19.07
CA GLN A 275 -44.87 -17.11 -20.51
C GLN A 275 -45.20 -15.63 -20.81
N GLN A 276 -46.05 -14.97 -20.00
CA GLN A 276 -46.26 -13.53 -20.11
C GLN A 276 -45.01 -12.72 -19.71
N ARG A 277 -44.34 -13.06 -18.60
CA ARG A 277 -43.07 -12.40 -18.20
C ARG A 277 -41.98 -12.60 -19.25
N ARG A 278 -41.92 -13.78 -19.87
CA ARG A 278 -41.00 -14.07 -20.99
C ARG A 278 -41.31 -13.22 -22.22
N ILE A 279 -42.58 -13.08 -22.60
CA ILE A 279 -43.03 -12.18 -23.67
C ILE A 279 -42.64 -10.73 -23.37
N GLU A 280 -42.90 -10.23 -22.15
CA GLU A 280 -42.56 -8.87 -21.72
C GLU A 280 -41.05 -8.62 -21.75
N GLY A 281 -40.25 -9.56 -21.25
CA GLY A 281 -38.80 -9.52 -21.32
C GLY A 281 -38.28 -9.43 -22.75
N ILE A 282 -38.67 -10.38 -23.61
CA ILE A 282 -38.25 -10.39 -25.03
C ILE A 282 -38.69 -9.11 -25.74
N THR A 283 -39.95 -8.68 -25.52
CA THR A 283 -40.49 -7.44 -26.11
C THR A 283 -39.68 -6.23 -25.68
N THR A 284 -39.34 -6.11 -24.39
CA THR A 284 -38.51 -5.00 -23.88
C THR A 284 -37.14 -4.94 -24.56
N ARG A 285 -36.49 -6.10 -24.76
CA ARG A 285 -35.21 -6.16 -25.47
C ARG A 285 -35.34 -5.68 -26.91
N LEU A 286 -36.32 -6.21 -27.64
CA LEU A 286 -36.60 -5.87 -29.05
C LEU A 286 -37.01 -4.39 -29.24
N THR A 287 -37.85 -3.83 -28.36
CA THR A 287 -38.39 -2.46 -28.52
C THR A 287 -37.55 -1.37 -27.86
N THR A 288 -36.66 -1.70 -26.93
CA THR A 288 -35.94 -0.72 -26.10
C THR A 288 -34.42 -0.90 -26.16
N GLU A 289 -33.89 -2.10 -25.90
CA GLU A 289 -32.43 -2.32 -25.85
C GLU A 289 -31.76 -2.18 -27.22
N PHE A 290 -32.24 -2.91 -28.24
CA PHE A 290 -31.63 -2.88 -29.57
C PHE A 290 -31.77 -1.51 -30.28
N PRO A 291 -32.92 -0.81 -30.21
CA PRO A 291 -33.04 0.54 -30.75
C PRO A 291 -32.09 1.55 -30.09
N GLU A 292 -31.90 1.48 -28.77
CA GLU A 292 -30.96 2.36 -28.06
C GLU A 292 -29.50 2.04 -28.40
N LYS A 293 -29.12 0.75 -28.49
CA LYS A 293 -27.79 0.36 -29.04
C LYS A 293 -27.57 0.91 -30.45
N GLN A 294 -28.56 0.76 -31.34
CA GLN A 294 -28.46 1.25 -32.72
C GLN A 294 -28.34 2.78 -32.77
N LYS A 295 -29.05 3.50 -31.90
CA LYS A 295 -28.89 4.95 -31.71
C LYS A 295 -27.47 5.29 -31.26
N GLN A 296 -26.90 4.57 -30.29
CA GLN A 296 -25.52 4.78 -29.86
C GLN A 296 -24.51 4.50 -30.98
N ARG A 297 -24.68 3.43 -31.78
CA ARG A 297 -23.87 3.19 -32.99
C ARG A 297 -24.00 4.34 -34.01
N ASN A 298 -25.20 4.87 -34.22
CA ASN A 298 -25.44 6.00 -35.12
C ASN A 298 -24.75 7.28 -34.61
N ASP A 299 -24.78 7.56 -33.31
CA ASP A 299 -24.10 8.71 -32.71
C ASP A 299 -22.57 8.59 -32.77
N ARG A 300 -22.01 7.39 -32.50
CA ARG A 300 -20.58 7.11 -32.72
C ARG A 300 -20.19 7.30 -34.19
N ALA A 301 -20.97 6.76 -35.13
CA ALA A 301 -20.75 6.91 -36.56
C ALA A 301 -20.81 8.38 -37.02
N LYS A 302 -21.80 9.16 -36.54
CA LYS A 302 -21.92 10.60 -36.81
C LYS A 302 -20.70 11.37 -36.30
N ALA A 303 -20.23 11.05 -35.09
CA ALA A 303 -19.03 11.67 -34.52
C ALA A 303 -17.75 11.33 -35.31
N ARG A 304 -17.62 10.10 -35.83
CA ARG A 304 -16.53 9.73 -36.76
C ARG A 304 -16.62 10.52 -38.07
N THR A 305 -17.81 10.62 -38.68
CA THR A 305 -18.02 11.39 -39.93
C THR A 305 -17.66 12.86 -39.76
N MET A 306 -17.98 13.48 -38.62
CA MET A 306 -17.56 14.86 -38.32
C MET A 306 -16.02 14.99 -38.26
N ARG A 307 -15.32 14.07 -37.59
CA ARG A 307 -13.85 14.04 -37.58
C ARG A 307 -13.24 13.75 -38.95
N GLU A 308 -13.92 12.99 -39.80
CA GLU A 308 -13.52 12.73 -41.18
C GLU A 308 -13.67 13.98 -42.06
N GLN A 309 -14.80 14.69 -41.96
CA GLN A 309 -15.04 15.95 -42.67
C GLN A 309 -14.02 17.03 -42.27
N ALA A 310 -13.75 17.17 -40.96
CA ALA A 310 -12.73 18.08 -40.45
C ALA A 310 -11.32 17.78 -41.00
N ARG A 311 -11.00 16.50 -41.26
CA ARG A 311 -9.73 16.08 -41.89
C ARG A 311 -9.71 16.26 -43.41
N ILE A 312 -10.87 16.21 -44.08
CA ILE A 312 -11.00 16.45 -45.53
C ILE A 312 -10.87 17.94 -45.88
N TYR A 313 -11.41 18.82 -45.04
CA TYR A 313 -11.39 20.28 -45.25
C TYR A 313 -10.24 21.01 -44.55
N ASP A 314 -9.28 20.28 -43.97
CA ASP A 314 -8.15 20.79 -43.17
C ASP A 314 -8.58 21.79 -42.06
N GLU A 315 -9.66 21.44 -41.36
CA GLU A 315 -10.15 22.20 -40.22
C GLU A 315 -9.21 22.07 -39.00
N ALA A 316 -9.40 22.96 -38.02
CA ALA A 316 -8.61 22.96 -36.79
C ALA A 316 -8.56 21.59 -36.09
N THR A 317 -7.40 21.25 -35.52
CA THR A 317 -7.11 19.96 -34.88
C THR A 317 -8.12 19.54 -33.80
N GLU A 318 -8.81 20.50 -33.16
CA GLU A 318 -9.88 20.24 -32.21
C GLU A 318 -11.11 19.55 -32.83
N ASN A 319 -11.42 19.82 -34.10
CA ASN A 319 -12.49 19.15 -34.85
C ASN A 319 -12.05 17.79 -35.41
N GLN A 320 -10.75 17.64 -35.70
CA GLN A 320 -10.18 16.37 -36.19
C GLN A 320 -10.08 15.28 -35.11
N LEU A 321 -10.10 15.67 -33.83
CA LEU A 321 -9.91 14.79 -32.67
C LEU A 321 -11.19 14.64 -31.83
N SER A 322 -11.26 13.57 -31.03
CA SER A 322 -12.23 13.53 -29.93
C SER A 322 -11.79 14.45 -28.79
N ILE A 323 -12.74 15.05 -28.05
CA ILE A 323 -12.46 16.00 -26.95
C ILE A 323 -11.44 15.43 -25.93
N LYS A 324 -11.52 14.13 -25.64
CA LYS A 324 -10.58 13.42 -24.77
C LYS A 324 -9.16 13.40 -25.34
N ASN A 325 -9.01 13.07 -26.62
CA ASN A 325 -7.72 12.98 -27.28
C ASN A 325 -7.11 14.37 -27.57
N TYR A 326 -7.93 15.37 -27.86
CA TYR A 326 -7.48 16.77 -27.97
C TYR A 326 -6.92 17.30 -26.64
N ARG A 327 -7.61 17.04 -25.51
CA ARG A 327 -7.08 17.40 -24.17
C ARG A 327 -5.78 16.66 -23.85
N ALA A 328 -5.67 15.38 -24.22
CA ALA A 328 -4.44 14.61 -24.04
C ALA A 328 -3.28 15.13 -24.92
N LEU A 329 -3.56 15.59 -26.15
CA LEU A 329 -2.59 16.25 -27.02
C LEU A 329 -2.11 17.57 -26.40
N GLN A 330 -3.03 18.44 -25.96
CA GLN A 330 -2.69 19.72 -25.32
C GLN A 330 -1.77 19.51 -24.10
N GLN A 331 -2.09 18.56 -23.21
CA GLN A 331 -1.22 18.22 -22.09
C GLN A 331 0.15 17.70 -22.55
N SER A 332 0.19 16.82 -23.56
CA SER A 332 1.44 16.27 -24.10
C SER A 332 2.36 17.36 -24.69
N ILE A 333 1.78 18.40 -25.29
CA ILE A 333 2.51 19.58 -25.80
C ILE A 333 3.08 20.39 -24.62
N ILE A 334 2.29 20.66 -23.58
CA ILE A 334 2.73 21.38 -22.36
C ILE A 334 3.88 20.62 -21.68
N ASP A 335 3.71 19.33 -21.41
CA ASP A 335 4.71 18.45 -20.79
C ASP A 335 6.03 18.40 -21.61
N SER A 336 5.92 18.47 -22.93
CA SER A 336 7.07 18.53 -23.84
C SER A 336 7.77 19.89 -23.78
N HIS A 337 7.01 20.99 -23.83
CA HIS A 337 7.53 22.35 -23.75
C HIS A 337 8.25 22.62 -22.41
N GLU A 338 7.76 22.06 -21.31
CA GLU A 338 8.47 22.07 -20.02
C GLU A 338 9.83 21.35 -20.08
N LYS A 339 9.89 20.16 -20.70
CA LYS A 339 11.14 19.39 -20.84
C LYS A 339 12.16 20.15 -21.69
N LEU A 340 11.72 20.79 -22.77
CA LEU A 340 12.55 21.66 -23.60
C LEU A 340 13.08 22.88 -22.82
N HIS A 341 12.26 23.52 -21.98
CA HIS A 341 12.71 24.62 -21.10
C HIS A 341 13.72 24.14 -20.04
N LYS A 342 13.50 22.99 -19.41
CA LYS A 342 14.43 22.42 -18.41
C LYS A 342 15.80 22.11 -19.03
N MET A 343 15.80 21.58 -20.26
CA MET A 343 17.03 21.37 -21.05
C MET A 343 17.69 22.69 -21.47
N GLN A 344 16.93 23.69 -21.94
CA GLN A 344 17.46 25.03 -22.24
C GLN A 344 18.17 25.65 -21.03
N HIS A 345 17.55 25.56 -19.84
CA HIS A 345 18.14 26.06 -18.59
C HIS A 345 19.44 25.34 -18.24
N GLN A 346 19.50 24.00 -18.36
CA GLN A 346 20.72 23.23 -18.10
C GLN A 346 21.86 23.58 -19.06
N LEU A 347 21.55 23.76 -20.35
CA LEU A 347 22.53 24.19 -21.37
C LEU A 347 23.03 25.61 -21.07
N MET A 348 22.14 26.54 -20.74
CA MET A 348 22.49 27.92 -20.40
C MET A 348 23.31 28.01 -19.09
N GLN A 349 22.98 27.20 -18.09
CA GLN A 349 23.74 27.13 -16.84
C GLN A 349 25.18 26.68 -17.09
N ASN A 350 25.38 25.55 -17.79
CA ASN A 350 26.72 25.06 -18.16
C ASN A 350 27.50 26.11 -18.98
N ALA A 351 26.84 26.73 -19.97
CA ALA A 351 27.45 27.80 -20.76
C ALA A 351 27.88 29.01 -19.91
N THR A 352 27.10 29.36 -18.90
CA THR A 352 27.39 30.47 -17.98
C THR A 352 28.56 30.12 -17.06
N GLU A 353 28.54 28.95 -16.43
CA GLU A 353 29.60 28.44 -15.55
C GLU A 353 30.95 28.32 -16.28
N MET A 354 30.94 27.83 -17.53
CA MET A 354 32.14 27.66 -18.34
C MET A 354 32.60 28.94 -19.07
N SER A 355 31.74 29.95 -19.22
CA SER A 355 31.99 31.14 -20.06
C SER A 355 33.34 31.82 -19.80
N TYR A 356 33.63 32.16 -18.55
CA TYR A 356 34.86 32.86 -18.17
C TYR A 356 36.13 32.02 -18.45
N LYS A 357 36.07 30.73 -18.12
CA LYS A 357 37.18 29.80 -18.34
C LYS A 357 37.44 29.58 -19.83
N THR A 358 36.40 29.41 -20.64
CA THR A 358 36.54 29.30 -22.09
C THR A 358 37.11 30.58 -22.68
N PHE A 359 36.64 31.76 -22.27
CA PHE A 359 37.22 33.04 -22.71
C PHE A 359 38.72 33.16 -22.45
N LEU A 360 39.19 32.86 -21.23
CA LEU A 360 40.62 32.88 -20.91
C LEU A 360 41.42 31.85 -21.73
N ILE A 361 40.88 30.67 -21.99
CA ILE A 361 41.55 29.63 -22.80
C ILE A 361 41.62 30.02 -24.29
N ARG A 362 40.56 30.61 -24.86
CA ARG A 362 40.52 30.94 -26.30
C ARG A 362 41.36 32.18 -26.65
N LEU A 363 41.42 33.17 -25.76
CA LEU A 363 42.06 34.46 -26.03
C LEU A 363 43.56 34.37 -26.42
N PRO A 364 44.43 33.59 -25.75
CA PRO A 364 45.83 33.40 -26.16
C PRO A 364 46.03 32.96 -27.61
N TYR A 365 45.21 32.02 -28.09
CA TYR A 365 45.32 31.48 -29.46
C TYR A 365 44.94 32.52 -30.52
N LEU A 366 43.97 33.39 -30.22
CA LEU A 366 43.49 34.43 -31.14
C LEU A 366 44.29 35.74 -31.05
N LEU A 367 45.01 35.99 -29.94
CA LEU A 367 45.72 37.25 -29.67
C LEU A 367 46.65 37.69 -30.82
N GLN A 368 47.22 36.74 -31.57
CA GLN A 368 48.09 37.05 -32.70
C GLN A 368 47.35 37.66 -33.88
N SER A 369 46.12 37.23 -34.20
CA SER A 369 45.34 37.72 -35.36
C SER A 369 44.58 39.03 -35.08
N LEU A 370 44.37 39.41 -33.82
CA LEU A 370 43.70 40.67 -33.45
C LEU A 370 44.45 41.91 -33.94
N THR A 371 43.72 42.97 -34.29
CA THR A 371 44.24 44.27 -34.77
C THR A 371 44.65 45.22 -33.62
N LEU A 372 45.36 44.69 -32.62
CA LEU A 372 45.84 45.44 -31.44
C LEU A 372 47.33 45.82 -31.56
N LYS A 373 47.74 46.91 -30.89
CA LYS A 373 49.16 47.32 -30.77
C LYS A 373 49.99 46.22 -30.09
N TYR A 374 51.29 46.18 -30.35
CA TYR A 374 52.20 45.22 -29.69
C TYR A 374 52.15 45.32 -28.15
N GLN A 375 52.14 46.54 -27.61
CA GLN A 375 52.05 46.78 -26.16
C GLN A 375 50.71 46.30 -25.55
N GLU A 376 49.61 46.45 -26.29
CA GLU A 376 48.27 45.99 -25.89
C GLU A 376 48.20 44.45 -25.84
N LYS A 377 48.79 43.78 -26.84
CA LYS A 377 48.91 42.31 -26.85
C LYS A 377 49.78 41.80 -25.70
N GLU A 378 50.91 42.44 -25.44
CA GLU A 378 51.82 42.01 -24.38
C GLU A 378 51.24 42.25 -22.98
N ALA A 379 50.53 43.38 -22.77
CA ALA A 379 49.75 43.61 -21.56
C ALA A 379 48.65 42.55 -21.36
N LEU A 380 47.94 42.15 -22.43
CA LEU A 380 46.96 41.06 -22.35
C LEU A 380 47.61 39.71 -22.00
N ARG A 381 48.79 39.35 -22.55
CA ARG A 381 49.50 38.11 -22.17
C ARG A 381 49.78 38.05 -20.67
N GLN A 382 50.29 39.15 -20.10
CA GLN A 382 50.64 39.22 -18.68
C GLN A 382 49.39 39.12 -17.78
N ILE A 383 48.27 39.76 -18.19
CA ILE A 383 46.98 39.64 -17.49
C ILE A 383 46.45 38.21 -17.57
N ILE A 384 46.42 37.59 -18.75
CA ILE A 384 45.92 36.22 -18.91
C ILE A 384 46.74 35.26 -18.06
N SER A 385 48.08 35.33 -18.11
CA SER A 385 48.95 34.46 -17.30
C SER A 385 48.72 34.64 -15.79
N ALA A 386 48.48 35.86 -15.32
CA ALA A 386 48.09 36.10 -13.93
C ALA A 386 46.71 35.49 -13.58
N MET A 387 45.74 35.53 -14.51
CA MET A 387 44.40 34.95 -14.31
C MET A 387 44.35 33.42 -14.45
N GLU A 388 45.18 32.82 -15.29
CA GLU A 388 45.37 31.36 -15.34
C GLU A 388 45.98 30.85 -14.04
N ASN A 389 47.05 31.51 -13.55
CA ASN A 389 47.65 31.20 -12.26
C ASN A 389 46.66 31.42 -11.10
N TYR A 390 45.82 32.45 -11.16
CA TYR A 390 44.74 32.67 -10.18
C TYR A 390 43.77 31.48 -10.16
N LEU A 391 43.26 31.05 -11.31
CA LEU A 391 42.33 29.90 -11.40
C LEU A 391 42.96 28.58 -10.93
N LEU A 392 44.25 28.35 -11.23
CA LEU A 392 44.99 27.18 -10.73
C LEU A 392 45.16 27.23 -9.20
N THR A 393 45.50 28.40 -8.65
CA THR A 393 45.63 28.64 -7.20
C THR A 393 44.28 28.38 -6.50
N GLN A 394 43.20 28.91 -7.08
CA GLN A 394 41.83 28.75 -6.58
C GLN A 394 41.35 27.29 -6.59
N ALA A 395 41.66 26.53 -7.65
CA ALA A 395 41.33 25.11 -7.72
C ALA A 395 42.06 24.29 -6.64
N GLU A 396 43.35 24.55 -6.42
CA GLU A 396 44.11 23.93 -5.32
C GLU A 396 43.59 24.39 -3.94
N LYS A 397 43.19 25.66 -3.77
CA LYS A 397 42.59 26.15 -2.52
C LYS A 397 41.31 25.41 -2.17
N TYR A 398 40.38 25.24 -3.12
CA TYR A 398 39.15 24.47 -2.88
C TYR A 398 39.43 23.00 -2.55
N LYS A 399 40.41 22.38 -3.21
CA LYS A 399 40.88 21.03 -2.87
C LYS A 399 41.43 20.95 -1.44
N GLN A 400 42.21 21.93 -0.99
CA GLN A 400 42.70 21.98 0.40
C GLN A 400 41.57 22.23 1.42
N ILE A 401 40.59 23.08 1.11
CA ILE A 401 39.39 23.29 1.94
C ILE A 401 38.58 21.98 2.08
N SER A 402 38.45 21.20 1.00
CA SER A 402 37.78 19.90 1.03
C SER A 402 38.51 18.88 1.93
N ILE A 403 39.85 18.78 1.80
CA ILE A 403 40.69 17.93 2.66
C ILE A 403 40.54 18.35 4.14
N ARG A 404 40.59 19.65 4.44
CA ARG A 404 40.40 20.18 5.81
C ARG A 404 39.03 19.82 6.38
N HIS A 405 37.96 19.86 5.58
CA HIS A 405 36.64 19.41 6.04
C HIS A 405 36.56 17.90 6.33
N SER A 406 37.34 17.06 5.65
CA SER A 406 37.47 15.65 6.06
C SER A 406 38.17 15.54 7.41
N VAL A 407 39.41 16.06 7.51
CA VAL A 407 40.24 16.00 8.72
C VAL A 407 39.50 16.54 9.95
N TYR A 408 38.67 17.57 9.79
CA TYR A 408 37.81 18.09 10.86
C TYR A 408 36.75 17.07 11.34
N ARG A 409 36.04 16.40 10.43
CA ARG A 409 35.06 15.35 10.80
C ARG A 409 35.74 14.11 11.39
N ASP A 410 36.91 13.76 10.88
CA ASP A 410 37.71 12.63 11.36
C ASP A 410 38.20 12.92 12.80
N LYS A 411 38.68 14.15 13.06
CA LYS A 411 39.00 14.64 14.43
C LYS A 411 37.78 14.59 15.34
N GLU A 412 36.65 15.15 14.92
CA GLU A 412 35.41 15.21 15.72
C GLU A 412 34.91 13.80 16.10
N THR A 413 35.01 12.85 15.16
CA THR A 413 34.71 11.44 15.42
C THR A 413 35.65 10.84 16.48
N HIS A 414 36.94 11.15 16.44
CA HIS A 414 37.89 10.71 17.47
C HIS A 414 37.66 11.37 18.84
N VAL A 415 37.25 12.65 18.88
CA VAL A 415 36.87 13.33 20.13
C VAL A 415 35.63 12.68 20.76
N GLN A 416 34.64 12.30 19.94
CA GLN A 416 33.45 11.60 20.41
C GLN A 416 33.77 10.19 20.95
N ASP A 417 34.61 9.42 20.25
CA ASP A 417 35.05 8.10 20.74
C ASP A 417 35.88 8.21 22.03
N LEU A 418 36.75 9.22 22.13
CA LEU A 418 37.51 9.50 23.36
C LEU A 418 36.57 9.75 24.56
N ASN A 419 35.61 10.66 24.39
CA ASN A 419 34.61 10.97 25.42
C ASN A 419 33.82 9.71 25.85
N GLN A 420 33.50 8.83 24.89
CA GLN A 420 32.86 7.54 25.18
C GLN A 420 33.78 6.59 25.95
N LYS A 421 35.07 6.49 25.60
CA LYS A 421 36.04 5.64 26.31
C LYS A 421 36.29 6.14 27.73
N GLU A 422 36.49 7.44 27.92
CA GLU A 422 36.71 8.03 29.26
C GLU A 422 35.48 7.89 30.16
N SER A 423 34.28 8.09 29.61
CA SER A 423 33.02 7.81 30.31
C SER A 423 32.90 6.32 30.71
N ARG A 424 33.27 5.40 29.81
CA ARG A 424 33.29 3.95 30.10
C ARG A 424 34.28 3.60 31.22
N VAL A 425 35.50 4.15 31.21
CA VAL A 425 36.48 3.97 32.29
C VAL A 425 35.93 4.49 33.62
N ALA A 426 35.32 5.68 33.63
CA ALA A 426 34.72 6.26 34.85
C ALA A 426 33.58 5.38 35.41
N GLN A 427 32.73 4.81 34.54
CA GLN A 427 31.68 3.86 34.94
C GLN A 427 32.27 2.59 35.56
N LEU A 428 33.29 1.99 34.94
CA LEU A 428 33.93 0.77 35.45
C LEU A 428 34.66 1.02 36.77
N LYS A 429 35.40 2.13 36.90
CA LYS A 429 36.05 2.54 38.16
C LYS A 429 35.06 2.81 39.29
N LYS A 430 33.80 3.18 38.98
CA LYS A 430 32.71 3.28 39.96
C LYS A 430 32.10 1.92 40.31
N ALA A 431 31.98 1.00 39.33
CA ALA A 431 31.34 -0.30 39.51
C ALA A 431 32.19 -1.31 40.29
N ASN A 432 33.51 -1.42 40.00
CA ASN A 432 34.36 -2.44 40.61
C ASN A 432 34.40 -2.36 42.16
N PRO A 433 34.48 -1.17 42.80
CA PRO A 433 34.38 -1.05 44.26
C PRO A 433 33.01 -1.48 44.82
N GLN A 434 31.91 -1.28 44.08
CA GLN A 434 30.57 -1.69 44.51
C GLN A 434 30.44 -3.22 44.52
N LEU A 435 30.95 -3.90 43.49
CA LEU A 435 31.00 -5.37 43.45
C LEU A 435 31.94 -5.94 44.54
N HIS A 436 33.04 -5.25 44.85
CA HIS A 436 33.93 -5.66 45.94
C HIS A 436 33.25 -5.51 47.33
N ALA A 437 32.56 -4.39 47.57
CA ALA A 437 31.78 -4.19 48.80
C ALA A 437 30.62 -5.19 48.93
N GLN A 438 29.93 -5.52 47.83
CA GLN A 438 28.93 -6.57 47.79
C GLN A 438 29.53 -7.93 48.16
N ASN A 439 30.71 -8.27 47.63
CA ASN A 439 31.40 -9.51 47.99
C ASN A 439 31.82 -9.56 49.46
N GLN A 440 32.26 -8.44 50.05
CA GLN A 440 32.54 -8.37 51.49
C GLN A 440 31.28 -8.59 52.33
N ALA A 441 30.15 -8.01 51.94
CA ALA A 441 28.86 -8.23 52.61
C ALA A 441 28.41 -9.71 52.50
N LEU A 442 28.47 -10.29 51.30
CA LEU A 442 28.17 -11.71 51.07
C LEU A 442 29.13 -12.64 51.83
N GLU A 443 30.40 -12.27 52.04
CA GLU A 443 31.34 -13.05 52.85
C GLU A 443 30.95 -13.05 54.34
N ILE A 444 30.49 -11.91 54.87
CA ILE A 444 29.97 -11.80 56.24
C ILE A 444 28.68 -12.62 56.40
N GLU A 445 27.75 -12.50 55.45
CA GLU A 445 26.50 -13.29 55.41
C GLU A 445 26.81 -14.80 55.33
N ASN A 446 27.75 -15.21 54.47
CA ASN A 446 28.16 -16.62 54.32
C ASN A 446 28.80 -17.19 55.59
N LYS A 447 29.54 -16.38 56.36
CA LYS A 447 30.05 -16.78 57.68
C LYS A 447 28.93 -16.98 58.69
N GLN A 448 27.94 -16.08 58.71
CA GLN A 448 26.76 -16.19 59.57
C GLN A 448 25.90 -17.42 59.21
N LEU A 449 25.52 -17.56 57.93
CA LEU A 449 24.76 -18.70 57.40
C LEU A 449 25.45 -20.02 57.75
N LYS A 450 26.77 -20.13 57.53
CA LYS A 450 27.53 -21.33 57.88
C LYS A 450 27.43 -21.67 59.37
N HIS A 451 27.64 -20.69 60.26
CA HIS A 451 27.54 -20.87 61.71
C HIS A 451 26.16 -21.40 62.11
N THR A 452 25.08 -20.74 61.65
CA THR A 452 23.71 -21.14 61.98
C THR A 452 23.34 -22.49 61.36
N ILE A 453 23.92 -22.88 60.22
CA ILE A 453 23.76 -24.22 59.62
C ILE A 453 24.43 -25.30 60.48
N GLU A 454 25.64 -25.06 61.00
CA GLU A 454 26.40 -26.00 61.84
C GLU A 454 25.74 -26.17 63.23
N GLU A 455 25.31 -25.06 63.86
CA GLU A 455 24.56 -25.09 65.13
C GLU A 455 23.24 -25.86 64.98
N ARG A 456 22.39 -25.48 64.03
CA ARG A 456 21.08 -26.13 63.83
C ARG A 456 21.21 -27.55 63.32
N GLY A 457 22.28 -27.89 62.59
CA GLY A 457 22.61 -29.28 62.26
C GLY A 457 22.90 -30.09 63.51
N THR A 458 23.66 -29.54 64.45
CA THR A 458 23.95 -30.17 65.75
C THR A 458 22.68 -30.35 66.59
N TYR A 459 21.81 -29.33 66.66
CA TYR A 459 20.51 -29.44 67.34
C TYR A 459 19.56 -30.44 66.66
N ARG A 460 19.48 -30.46 65.32
CA ARG A 460 18.72 -31.46 64.54
C ARG A 460 19.20 -32.87 64.85
N ASP A 461 20.50 -33.11 64.86
CA ASP A 461 21.07 -34.45 65.07
C ASP A 461 20.90 -34.91 66.53
N TYR A 462 20.86 -33.97 67.48
CA TYR A 462 20.50 -34.23 68.87
C TYR A 462 18.99 -34.57 69.01
N LEU A 463 18.10 -33.78 68.40
CA LEU A 463 16.66 -34.04 68.36
C LEU A 463 16.34 -35.39 67.69
N LEU A 464 17.02 -35.72 66.59
CA LEU A 464 16.83 -36.99 65.87
C LEU A 464 17.30 -38.18 66.72
N LYS A 465 18.42 -38.06 67.46
CA LYS A 465 18.86 -39.08 68.43
C LYS A 465 17.83 -39.29 69.54
N ILE A 466 17.25 -38.22 70.10
CA ILE A 466 16.20 -38.31 71.12
C ILE A 466 14.91 -38.92 70.53
N GLY A 467 14.48 -38.49 69.34
CA GLY A 467 13.29 -39.03 68.66
C GLY A 467 13.43 -40.52 68.35
N LEU A 468 14.61 -40.96 67.89
CA LEU A 468 14.92 -42.36 67.65
C LEU A 468 14.95 -43.19 68.95
N PHE A 469 15.53 -42.64 70.03
CA PHE A 469 15.54 -43.30 71.35
C PHE A 469 14.13 -43.42 71.94
N SER A 470 13.31 -42.36 71.83
CA SER A 470 11.90 -42.35 72.22
C SER A 470 11.10 -43.43 71.47
N LEU A 471 11.32 -43.55 70.16
CA LEU A 471 10.70 -44.57 69.31
C LEU A 471 11.16 -45.98 69.71
N LEU A 472 12.45 -46.20 69.94
CA LEU A 472 12.99 -47.48 70.44
C LEU A 472 12.41 -47.87 71.80
N CYS A 473 12.35 -46.95 72.77
CA CYS A 473 11.73 -47.20 74.07
C CYS A 473 10.24 -47.57 73.93
N SER A 474 9.51 -46.93 73.02
CA SER A 474 8.10 -47.28 72.75
C SER A 474 7.92 -48.68 72.14
N GLY A 475 8.89 -49.17 71.36
CA GLY A 475 8.88 -50.52 70.78
C GLY A 475 9.28 -51.63 71.76
N ILE A 476 10.27 -51.37 72.63
CA ILE A 476 10.78 -52.35 73.61
C ILE A 476 9.71 -52.72 74.65
N ALA A 477 8.73 -51.84 74.90
CA ALA A 477 7.60 -52.07 75.79
C ALA A 477 6.68 -53.27 75.40
N VAL A 478 6.85 -53.86 74.22
CA VAL A 478 5.96 -54.91 73.67
C VAL A 478 6.64 -56.29 73.55
N GLY A 479 7.95 -56.43 73.84
CA GLY A 479 8.69 -57.63 73.40
C GLY A 479 9.98 -58.04 74.14
N GLY A 480 10.02 -57.98 75.48
CA GLY A 480 10.86 -58.80 76.39
C GLY A 480 12.36 -59.06 76.09
N GLY A 481 13.27 -58.53 76.93
CA GLY A 481 14.71 -58.88 76.86
C GLY A 481 15.66 -58.13 77.80
N PHE A 482 15.41 -58.11 79.11
CA PHE A 482 16.26 -57.38 80.08
C PHE A 482 17.57 -58.13 80.40
N LEU A 483 18.70 -57.69 79.81
CA LEU A 483 20.05 -58.06 80.29
C LEU A 483 21.16 -57.00 80.07
N GLY A 484 20.90 -55.93 79.30
CA GLY A 484 21.91 -54.90 78.96
C GLY A 484 21.95 -53.63 79.83
N MET A 485 21.16 -53.55 80.90
CA MET A 485 20.80 -52.25 81.52
C MET A 485 21.81 -51.66 82.53
N TYR A 486 22.95 -52.31 82.79
CA TYR A 486 23.93 -51.85 83.80
C TYR A 486 24.91 -50.77 83.32
N MET A 487 24.76 -50.24 82.10
CA MET A 487 25.71 -49.31 81.46
C MET A 487 25.08 -47.99 80.99
N MET A 488 24.06 -47.45 81.69
CA MET A 488 23.39 -46.18 81.32
C MET A 488 23.22 -45.21 82.50
N PRO A 489 23.33 -43.88 82.29
CA PRO A 489 23.21 -42.89 83.38
C PRO A 489 21.80 -42.75 83.96
N MET A 490 21.73 -42.51 85.29
CA MET A 490 20.51 -42.56 86.12
C MET A 490 19.35 -41.64 85.72
N VAL A 491 19.57 -40.61 84.89
CA VAL A 491 18.53 -39.64 84.49
C VAL A 491 17.44 -40.26 83.61
N LEU A 492 17.75 -41.33 82.86
CA LEU A 492 16.84 -41.91 81.87
C LEU A 492 15.74 -42.82 82.45
N ILE A 493 15.85 -43.26 83.71
CA ILE A 493 15.00 -44.33 84.27
C ILE A 493 13.54 -43.89 84.48
N SER A 494 13.29 -42.61 84.77
CA SER A 494 11.92 -42.11 85.02
C SER A 494 11.03 -42.05 83.78
N LEU A 495 11.59 -42.11 82.56
CA LEU A 495 10.82 -41.92 81.33
C LEU A 495 9.98 -43.16 80.93
N CYS A 496 10.34 -44.34 81.45
CA CYS A 496 9.72 -45.62 81.08
C CYS A 496 8.29 -45.85 81.62
N PHE A 497 7.74 -44.93 82.42
CA PHE A 497 6.42 -45.08 83.04
C PHE A 497 5.35 -44.10 82.50
N ALA A 498 5.68 -43.26 81.52
CA ALA A 498 4.69 -42.37 80.89
C ALA A 498 3.75 -43.16 79.94
N PRO A 499 2.44 -42.83 79.86
CA PRO A 499 1.53 -43.48 78.92
C PRO A 499 2.00 -43.32 77.47
N ALA A 500 1.95 -44.39 76.68
CA ALA A 500 2.48 -44.43 75.30
C ALA A 500 1.93 -43.31 74.39
N ALA A 501 0.69 -42.86 74.61
CA ALA A 501 0.12 -41.72 73.89
C ALA A 501 0.89 -40.40 74.13
N VAL A 502 1.35 -40.13 75.36
CA VAL A 502 2.12 -38.94 75.71
C VAL A 502 3.50 -38.99 75.06
N ILE A 503 4.16 -40.15 75.12
CA ILE A 503 5.44 -40.40 74.44
C ILE A 503 5.28 -40.21 72.91
N SER A 504 4.18 -40.69 72.33
CA SER A 504 3.87 -40.50 70.90
C SER A 504 3.70 -39.02 70.52
N PHE A 505 2.91 -38.23 71.25
CA PHE A 505 2.76 -36.79 70.99
C PHE A 505 4.08 -36.02 71.11
N ILE A 506 4.90 -36.31 72.13
CA ILE A 506 6.24 -35.74 72.27
C ILE A 506 7.13 -36.12 71.08
N THR A 507 7.08 -37.38 70.65
CA THR A 507 7.87 -37.90 69.52
C THR A 507 7.46 -37.22 68.20
N VAL A 508 6.16 -37.05 67.94
CA VAL A 508 5.67 -36.29 66.77
C VAL A 508 6.12 -34.83 66.82
N GLY A 509 6.06 -34.17 67.99
CA GLY A 509 6.59 -32.81 68.18
C GLY A 509 8.08 -32.69 67.87
N ILE A 510 8.89 -33.66 68.33
CA ILE A 510 10.33 -33.75 68.05
C ILE A 510 10.58 -33.96 66.54
N PHE A 511 9.82 -34.82 65.87
CA PHE A 511 9.96 -35.02 64.42
C PHE A 511 9.53 -33.81 63.60
N LEU A 512 8.46 -33.09 63.98
CA LEU A 512 8.05 -31.84 63.34
C LEU A 512 9.11 -30.74 63.54
N ALA A 513 9.68 -30.61 64.73
CA ALA A 513 10.80 -29.70 64.97
C ALA A 513 12.03 -30.09 64.14
N THR A 514 12.37 -31.38 64.08
CA THR A 514 13.49 -31.91 63.27
C THR A 514 13.29 -31.62 61.79
N LEU A 515 12.06 -31.75 61.27
CA LEU A 515 11.69 -31.39 59.90
C LEU A 515 11.82 -29.88 59.65
N ALA A 516 11.31 -29.04 60.56
CA ALA A 516 11.42 -27.58 60.45
C ALA A 516 12.89 -27.10 60.44
N TYR A 517 13.72 -27.63 61.34
CA TYR A 517 15.17 -27.38 61.33
C TYR A 517 15.85 -27.89 60.05
N THR A 518 15.43 -29.04 59.52
CA THR A 518 15.96 -29.59 58.26
C THR A 518 15.62 -28.72 57.06
N LEU A 519 14.35 -28.31 56.91
CA LEU A 519 13.90 -27.43 55.84
C LEU A 519 14.60 -26.06 55.90
N LYS A 520 14.76 -25.49 57.10
CA LYS A 520 15.48 -24.21 57.27
C LYS A 520 16.98 -24.33 57.01
N ASN A 521 17.63 -25.44 57.39
CA ASN A 521 19.02 -25.68 57.00
C ASN A 521 19.17 -25.86 55.48
N ASN A 522 18.23 -26.52 54.81
CA ASN A 522 18.25 -26.65 53.36
C ASN A 522 18.08 -25.29 52.66
N SER A 523 17.12 -24.48 53.12
CA SER A 523 16.93 -23.10 52.63
C SER A 523 18.19 -22.25 52.77
N ASP A 524 18.85 -22.31 53.93
CA ASP A 524 20.02 -21.47 54.22
C ASP A 524 21.28 -22.02 53.55
N SER A 525 21.36 -23.34 53.32
CA SER A 525 22.40 -23.95 52.49
C SER A 525 22.28 -23.54 51.02
N ASN A 526 21.06 -23.46 50.48
CA ASN A 526 20.80 -22.97 49.13
C ASN A 526 21.16 -21.48 49.01
N ALA A 527 20.89 -20.66 50.03
CA ALA A 527 21.34 -19.27 50.08
C ALA A 527 22.86 -19.15 50.11
N LEU A 528 23.53 -19.95 50.96
CA LEU A 528 25.00 -20.03 51.04
C LEU A 528 25.64 -20.49 49.71
N GLU A 529 24.98 -21.37 48.95
CA GLU A 529 25.44 -21.77 47.61
C GLU A 529 25.22 -20.67 46.57
N HIS A 530 24.03 -20.06 46.54
CA HIS A 530 23.74 -18.92 45.66
C HIS A 530 24.72 -17.76 45.88
N ASN A 531 24.98 -17.40 47.14
CA ASN A 531 25.91 -16.34 47.51
C ASN A 531 27.35 -16.65 47.06
N LYS A 532 27.81 -17.91 47.14
CA LYS A 532 29.12 -18.32 46.59
C LYS A 532 29.17 -18.16 45.07
N ILE A 533 28.11 -18.56 44.37
CA ILE A 533 28.00 -18.41 42.91
C ILE A 533 28.04 -16.93 42.53
N THR A 534 27.27 -16.07 43.22
CA THR A 534 27.27 -14.61 43.01
C THR A 534 28.64 -13.99 43.32
N MET A 535 29.32 -14.38 44.41
CA MET A 535 30.69 -13.93 44.68
C MET A 535 31.67 -14.33 43.56
N GLN A 536 31.58 -15.56 43.04
CA GLN A 536 32.44 -16.04 41.95
C GLN A 536 32.16 -15.31 40.62
N GLN A 537 30.90 -15.02 40.32
CA GLN A 537 30.50 -14.18 39.18
C GLN A 537 31.05 -12.76 39.34
N ASN A 538 30.92 -12.15 40.52
CA ASN A 538 31.45 -10.83 40.83
C ASN A 538 32.98 -10.76 40.75
N ILE A 539 33.71 -11.77 41.26
CA ILE A 539 35.18 -11.86 41.11
C ILE A 539 35.57 -11.91 39.62
N THR A 540 34.85 -12.72 38.83
CA THR A 540 35.09 -12.85 37.38
C THR A 540 34.78 -11.55 36.64
N ALA A 541 33.70 -10.85 37.03
CA ALA A 541 33.34 -9.54 36.51
C ALA A 541 34.41 -8.49 36.84
N ILE A 542 34.81 -8.34 38.11
CA ILE A 542 35.85 -7.40 38.54
C ILE A 542 37.16 -7.66 37.79
N SER A 543 37.57 -8.92 37.62
CA SER A 543 38.77 -9.28 36.85
C SER A 543 38.68 -8.81 35.40
N LYS A 544 37.59 -9.16 34.70
CA LYS A 544 37.34 -8.75 33.31
C LYS A 544 37.28 -7.21 33.16
N GLN A 545 36.55 -6.55 34.05
CA GLN A 545 36.38 -5.09 34.07
C GLN A 545 37.70 -4.37 34.37
N SER A 546 38.57 -4.95 35.21
CA SER A 546 39.90 -4.40 35.47
C SER A 546 40.82 -4.53 34.26
N GLY A 547 40.77 -5.66 33.53
CA GLY A 547 41.43 -5.81 32.23
C GLY A 547 40.92 -4.82 31.19
N GLU A 548 39.60 -4.59 31.13
CA GLU A 548 38.96 -3.59 30.26
C GLU A 548 39.45 -2.17 30.59
N ILE A 549 39.53 -1.79 31.88
CA ILE A 549 40.11 -0.51 32.32
C ILE A 549 41.56 -0.38 31.86
N ILE A 550 42.40 -1.42 32.05
CA ILE A 550 43.83 -1.36 31.71
C ILE A 550 44.05 -1.13 30.22
N SER A 551 43.38 -1.87 29.33
CA SER A 551 43.49 -1.64 27.88
C SER A 551 42.91 -0.29 27.47
N LEU A 552 41.79 0.15 28.07
CA LEU A 552 41.24 1.48 27.80
C LEU A 552 42.22 2.60 28.19
N GLU A 553 42.82 2.56 29.38
CA GLU A 553 43.68 3.64 29.89
C GLU A 553 45.12 3.63 29.36
N GLN A 554 45.71 2.45 29.10
CA GLN A 554 47.13 2.34 28.72
C GLN A 554 47.37 2.28 27.21
N GLU A 555 46.36 1.93 26.42
CA GLU A 555 46.51 1.68 24.98
C GLU A 555 45.51 2.51 24.16
N ILE A 556 44.21 2.33 24.40
CA ILE A 556 43.16 2.87 23.53
C ILE A 556 43.03 4.41 23.69
N ILE A 557 42.85 4.91 24.92
CA ILE A 557 42.73 6.36 25.18
C ILE A 557 43.99 7.14 24.75
N PRO A 558 45.23 6.67 25.03
CA PRO A 558 46.44 7.28 24.50
C PRO A 558 46.48 7.31 22.96
N SER A 559 46.16 6.20 22.27
CA SER A 559 46.16 6.15 20.80
C SER A 559 45.13 7.10 20.18
N ILE A 560 43.95 7.26 20.78
CA ILE A 560 42.94 8.22 20.31
C ILE A 560 43.43 9.65 20.52
N LYS A 561 44.04 9.97 21.67
CA LYS A 561 44.63 11.31 21.94
C LYS A 561 45.78 11.64 20.99
N GLU A 562 46.61 10.67 20.62
CA GLU A 562 47.64 10.84 19.61
C GLU A 562 47.05 11.19 18.23
N LYS A 563 46.02 10.44 17.77
CA LYS A 563 45.31 10.71 16.51
C LYS A 563 44.62 12.07 16.49
N ILE A 564 44.04 12.51 17.62
CA ILE A 564 43.48 13.87 17.75
C ILE A 564 44.61 14.90 17.60
N SER A 565 45.77 14.70 18.24
CA SER A 565 46.92 15.60 18.13
C SER A 565 47.51 15.64 16.72
N GLU A 566 47.54 14.52 16.00
CA GLU A 566 47.94 14.47 14.59
C GLU A 566 46.94 15.20 13.69
N ALA A 567 45.64 14.96 13.86
CA ALA A 567 44.59 15.65 13.13
C ALA A 567 44.62 17.17 13.38
N GLU A 568 44.92 17.61 14.61
CA GLU A 568 45.12 19.03 14.93
C GLU A 568 46.35 19.64 14.24
N LYS A 569 47.49 18.93 14.21
CA LYS A 569 48.69 19.38 13.47
C LYS A 569 48.39 19.49 11.98
N SER A 570 47.71 18.50 11.41
CA SER A 570 47.26 18.47 10.02
C SER A 570 46.30 19.63 9.70
N PHE A 571 45.27 19.84 10.52
CA PHE A 571 44.32 20.94 10.38
C PHE A 571 45.00 22.32 10.41
N ASN A 572 45.90 22.55 11.38
CA ASN A 572 46.69 23.79 11.47
C ASN A 572 47.63 24.01 10.27
N LEU A 573 48.16 22.93 9.67
CA LEU A 573 48.96 23.01 8.44
C LEU A 573 48.10 23.33 7.22
N LEU A 574 46.91 22.73 7.12
CA LEU A 574 45.95 22.97 6.05
C LEU A 574 45.43 24.41 6.07
N ASP A 575 45.08 24.97 7.23
CA ASP A 575 44.67 26.38 7.33
C ASP A 575 45.80 27.34 6.94
N LYS A 576 47.05 27.07 7.35
CA LYS A 576 48.21 27.84 6.88
C LYS A 576 48.37 27.78 5.35
N LYS A 577 48.15 26.61 4.74
CA LYS A 577 48.19 26.45 3.27
C LYS A 577 47.05 27.18 2.58
N ILE A 578 45.81 27.10 3.11
CA ILE A 578 44.63 27.78 2.57
C ILE A 578 44.80 29.30 2.64
N ASN A 579 45.31 29.83 3.76
CA ASN A 579 45.57 31.26 3.92
C ASN A 579 46.69 31.77 2.99
N ASN A 580 47.74 30.98 2.76
CA ASN A 580 48.78 31.30 1.77
C ASN A 580 48.21 31.32 0.33
N LEU A 581 47.43 30.30 -0.05
CA LEU A 581 46.76 30.26 -1.37
C LEU A 581 45.78 31.43 -1.55
N GLN A 582 45.08 31.86 -0.50
CA GLN A 582 44.24 33.07 -0.52
C GLN A 582 45.08 34.33 -0.77
N GLN A 583 46.18 34.53 -0.04
CA GLN A 583 47.09 35.66 -0.25
C GLN A 583 47.71 35.65 -1.67
N GLN A 584 47.99 34.48 -2.22
CA GLN A 584 48.46 34.31 -3.59
C GLN A 584 47.38 34.67 -4.62
N GLU A 585 46.12 34.26 -4.44
CA GLU A 585 44.98 34.69 -5.26
C GLU A 585 44.81 36.22 -5.23
N ASP A 586 44.80 36.83 -4.04
CA ASP A 586 44.60 38.27 -3.89
C ASP A 586 45.76 39.08 -4.53
N SER A 587 47.00 38.58 -4.41
CA SER A 587 48.18 39.15 -5.05
C SER A 587 48.13 39.06 -6.58
N LEU A 588 47.79 37.89 -7.14
CA LEU A 588 47.64 37.70 -8.59
C LEU A 588 46.51 38.56 -9.17
N LEU A 589 45.40 38.69 -8.45
CA LEU A 589 44.28 39.55 -8.84
C LEU A 589 44.64 41.04 -8.77
N HIS A 590 45.42 41.45 -7.78
CA HIS A 590 45.94 42.81 -7.70
C HIS A 590 46.90 43.08 -8.87
N GLN A 591 47.87 42.21 -9.12
CA GLN A 591 48.83 42.34 -10.22
C GLN A 591 48.13 42.47 -11.58
N ALA A 592 47.16 41.60 -11.88
CA ALA A 592 46.38 41.66 -13.12
C ALA A 592 45.64 43.00 -13.29
N LYS A 593 45.07 43.54 -12.19
CA LYS A 593 44.35 44.83 -12.21
C LYS A 593 45.26 46.04 -12.39
N GLN A 594 46.55 45.96 -12.03
CA GLN A 594 47.53 47.05 -12.22
C GLN A 594 48.15 47.09 -13.63
N ILE A 595 48.10 46.02 -14.41
CA ILE A 595 48.68 46.00 -15.76
C ILE A 595 47.88 46.92 -16.69
N VAL A 596 48.52 47.98 -17.16
CA VAL A 596 47.97 48.98 -18.10
C VAL A 596 48.99 49.32 -19.18
N VAL A 597 48.53 49.67 -20.38
CA VAL A 597 49.41 50.15 -21.46
C VAL A 597 49.77 51.60 -21.19
N THR A 598 51.01 51.84 -20.77
CA THR A 598 51.62 53.18 -20.76
C THR A 598 52.01 53.55 -22.20
N GLU A 599 51.22 54.41 -22.84
CA GLU A 599 51.62 55.03 -24.10
C GLU A 599 52.88 55.89 -23.86
N ALA A 600 53.92 55.64 -24.65
CA ALA A 600 55.16 56.38 -24.54
C ALA A 600 54.96 57.81 -25.05
N ARG A 601 54.90 58.79 -24.13
CA ARG A 601 55.06 60.20 -24.50
C ARG A 601 56.42 60.35 -25.19
N ASN A 602 56.41 60.85 -26.43
CA ASN A 602 57.63 61.15 -27.18
C ASN A 602 58.49 62.18 -26.43
N ILE A 603 59.52 61.71 -25.74
CA ILE A 603 60.64 62.53 -25.28
C ILE A 603 61.64 62.58 -26.45
N PRO A 604 61.90 63.74 -27.07
CA PRO A 604 62.82 63.83 -28.20
C PRO A 604 64.25 63.47 -27.79
N PHE A 605 64.88 62.57 -28.56
CA PHE A 605 66.12 61.88 -28.21
C PHE A 605 67.41 62.72 -28.36
N PHE A 606 67.32 64.03 -28.62
CA PHE A 606 68.48 64.91 -28.77
C PHE A 606 68.32 66.21 -27.99
N GLY A 607 69.24 66.43 -27.06
CA GLY A 607 69.27 67.55 -26.10
C GLY A 607 70.18 67.19 -24.94
N GLY A 608 71.49 67.12 -25.19
CA GLY A 608 72.45 66.54 -24.25
C GLY A 608 73.09 67.57 -23.31
N GLU A 609 73.13 67.25 -22.03
CA GLU A 609 74.14 67.78 -21.10
C GLU A 609 74.40 66.76 -19.97
N THR A 610 75.58 66.81 -19.35
CA THR A 610 76.13 65.67 -18.58
C THR A 610 76.21 65.99 -17.09
N ILE A 611 75.50 65.22 -16.25
CA ILE A 611 75.76 65.16 -14.80
C ILE A 611 75.84 63.68 -14.35
N ILE A 612 76.77 63.41 -13.43
CA ILE A 612 77.21 62.07 -13.01
C ILE A 612 76.58 61.70 -11.65
N GLN A 613 76.23 60.42 -11.51
CA GLN A 613 75.96 59.65 -10.27
C GLN A 613 75.25 60.33 -9.07
N SER A 614 74.16 59.68 -8.63
CA SER A 614 73.95 59.45 -7.19
C SER A 614 73.39 58.05 -6.96
N THR A 615 74.20 57.16 -6.38
CA THR A 615 73.75 55.84 -5.89
C THR A 615 72.90 56.00 -4.63
N VAL A 616 71.75 55.35 -4.58
CA VAL A 616 70.90 55.31 -3.37
C VAL A 616 70.67 53.85 -2.95
N LYS A 617 71.04 53.54 -1.71
CA LYS A 617 70.81 52.24 -1.04
C LYS A 617 69.34 52.12 -0.59
N PRO A 618 68.84 50.92 -0.27
CA PRO A 618 67.45 50.76 0.16
C PRO A 618 67.19 51.44 1.50
N THR A 619 66.03 52.09 1.63
CA THR A 619 65.53 52.69 2.87
C THR A 619 64.55 51.72 3.55
N ALA A 620 64.72 51.51 4.87
CA ALA A 620 63.83 50.67 5.66
C ALA A 620 62.50 51.40 5.97
N PRO A 621 61.37 50.68 6.16
CA PRO A 621 60.12 51.30 6.59
C PRO A 621 60.25 51.84 8.02
N GLN A 622 59.66 53.00 8.29
CA GLN A 622 59.52 53.51 9.66
C GLN A 622 58.36 52.82 10.38
N LEU A 623 58.51 52.57 11.69
CA LEU A 623 57.40 52.22 12.55
C LEU A 623 56.62 53.49 12.89
N GLU A 624 55.33 53.52 12.57
CA GLU A 624 54.41 54.53 13.10
C GLU A 624 53.79 54.00 14.40
N HIS A 625 54.10 54.66 15.52
CA HIS A 625 53.59 54.27 16.84
C HIS A 625 52.17 54.82 17.05
N THR A 626 51.16 53.95 16.96
CA THR A 626 49.84 54.23 17.55
C THR A 626 49.78 53.72 19.01
N PRO A 627 49.17 54.47 19.95
CA PRO A 627 49.29 54.18 21.38
C PRO A 627 48.38 53.04 21.84
N ARG A 628 48.90 52.24 22.78
CA ARG A 628 48.19 51.20 23.53
C ARG A 628 47.06 51.84 24.36
N ASN A 629 45.81 51.50 24.06
CA ASN A 629 44.67 51.82 24.93
C ASN A 629 44.22 50.57 25.69
N THR A 630 44.16 50.64 27.02
CA THR A 630 43.89 49.49 27.91
C THR A 630 42.52 49.59 28.57
N LEU A 631 41.69 48.57 28.42
CA LEU A 631 40.53 48.16 29.24
C LEU A 631 40.15 46.76 28.71
N SER A 632 40.28 45.63 29.41
CA SER A 632 40.00 45.28 30.82
C SER A 632 38.51 45.11 31.14
N CYS A 633 37.90 44.07 30.56
CA CYS A 633 37.05 43.13 31.30
C CYS A 633 37.05 41.77 30.59
#